data_AF-A0A5P8Z7L3-F1
#
_entry.id   AF-A0A5P8Z7L3-F1
#
_cell.length_a   1.000
_cell.length_b   1.000
_cell.length_c   1.000
_cell.angle_alpha   90.00
_cell.angle_beta   90.00
_cell.angle_gamma   90.00
#
_symmetry.space_group_name_H-M   'P 1'
#
loop_
_entity.id
_entity.type
_entity.pdbx_description
1 polymer ?
#
loop_
_entity_poly.entity_id
_entity_poly.type
_entity_poly.pdbx_seq_one_letter_code
_entity_poly.pdbx_strand_id
1 'polypeptide(L)'
;MVLVMESDGSLTPSRSQNSFARNYNDGIGQRSAADELAILGETGLGPDEIQMAALSRPAPLPRADVLTAIEATALRYAGHRALRRADLSVRDWLTLYRANIEVESAYRQDAVSSAGAIGLGQLMPATARDLGVDPRDPLQNLDGSARYLAIMLETFGDPRLALAAYNAGPDAVRQYAGIPPYRETQTHVARVMAVVARLEGSNS
;
A
#
# COMPACT_ATOMS: atom_id res chain seq x y z
N MET A 1 7.02 23.64 9.93
CA MET A 1 6.59 23.77 11.33
C MET A 1 5.14 23.34 11.40
N VAL A 2 4.81 22.23 12.06
CA VAL A 2 3.42 21.76 12.21
C VAL A 2 2.91 22.29 13.55
N LEU A 3 1.75 22.93 13.56
CA LEU A 3 1.09 23.39 14.77
C LEU A 3 0.09 22.33 15.23
N VAL A 4 0.08 22.06 16.53
CA VAL A 4 -0.91 21.18 17.17
C VAL A 4 -1.84 22.06 18.00
N MET A 5 -3.13 21.77 17.92
CA MET A 5 -4.15 22.49 18.66
C MET A 5 -4.44 21.74 19.96
N GLU A 6 -4.21 22.43 21.08
CA GLU A 6 -4.49 21.90 22.42
C GLU A 6 -6.00 21.97 22.73
N SER A 7 -6.42 21.28 23.79
CA SER A 7 -7.83 21.23 24.21
C SER A 7 -8.40 22.59 24.64
N ASP A 8 -7.55 23.58 24.93
CA ASP A 8 -7.92 24.96 25.25
C ASP A 8 -7.96 25.90 24.03
N GLY A 9 -7.71 25.36 22.83
CA GLY A 9 -7.72 26.11 21.57
C GLY A 9 -6.43 26.86 21.26
N SER A 10 -5.38 26.75 22.09
CA SER A 10 -4.07 27.31 21.78
C SER A 10 -3.31 26.46 20.74
N LEU A 11 -2.48 27.11 19.92
CA LEU A 11 -1.66 26.45 18.91
C LEU A 11 -0.20 26.42 19.37
N THR A 12 0.34 25.22 19.59
CA THR A 12 1.74 25.02 20.00
C THR A 12 2.57 24.49 18.84
N PRO A 13 3.85 24.89 18.69
CA PRO A 13 4.75 24.28 17.72
C PRO A 13 5.03 22.82 18.09
N SER A 14 4.61 21.88 17.24
CA SER A 14 4.96 20.48 17.39
C SER A 14 6.48 20.34 17.28
N ARG A 15 7.13 19.84 18.35
CA ARG A 15 8.53 19.43 18.29
C ARG A 15 8.61 18.30 17.28
N SER A 16 9.28 18.56 16.15
CA SER A 16 9.61 17.55 15.15
C SER A 16 10.39 16.43 15.83
N GLN A 17 9.72 15.34 16.20
CA GLN A 17 10.40 14.14 16.64
C GLN A 17 11.00 13.49 15.39
N ASN A 18 12.32 13.65 15.22
CA ASN A 18 13.13 12.98 14.20
C ASN A 18 13.20 11.44 14.39
N SER A 19 12.24 10.84 15.11
CA SER A 19 12.22 9.40 15.42
C SER A 19 11.42 8.56 14.43
N PHE A 20 10.68 9.19 13.50
CA PHE A 20 9.92 8.47 12.46
C PHE A 20 10.82 7.79 11.41
N ALA A 21 12.06 8.25 11.23
CA ALA A 21 12.91 7.83 10.11
C ALA A 21 13.88 6.66 10.43
N ARG A 22 13.89 6.12 11.65
CA ARG A 22 14.88 5.09 12.03
C ARG A 22 14.41 3.64 11.89
N ASN A 23 13.10 3.39 11.87
CA ASN A 23 12.59 2.02 12.00
C ASN A 23 12.10 1.39 10.68
N TYR A 24 12.27 2.04 9.54
CA TYR A 24 11.83 1.49 8.24
C TYR A 24 12.83 0.52 7.60
N ASN A 25 13.93 0.18 8.27
CA ASN A 25 14.98 -0.68 7.71
C ASN A 25 14.83 -2.19 8.01
N ASP A 26 13.83 -2.60 8.80
CA ASP A 26 13.79 -3.98 9.33
C ASP A 26 12.88 -4.96 8.53
N GLY A 27 12.42 -4.57 7.34
CA GLY A 27 11.45 -5.38 6.56
C GLY A 27 11.91 -5.86 5.18
N ILE A 28 13.00 -5.32 4.63
CA ILE A 28 13.50 -5.74 3.31
C ILE A 28 14.54 -6.82 3.58
N GLY A 29 14.15 -8.09 3.40
CA GLY A 29 14.98 -9.24 3.71
C GLY A 29 16.41 -9.13 3.15
N GLN A 30 17.40 -9.14 4.04
CA GLN A 30 18.75 -9.55 3.69
C GLN A 30 18.69 -10.99 3.18
N ARG A 31 18.63 -11.18 1.86
CA ARG A 31 19.09 -12.43 1.24
C ARG A 31 20.39 -12.13 0.52
N SER A 32 21.45 -12.72 1.08
CA SER A 32 22.81 -12.73 0.55
C SER A 32 22.82 -13.40 -0.84
N ALA A 33 23.47 -12.76 -1.80
CA ALA A 33 23.66 -13.26 -3.17
C ALA A 33 24.77 -14.32 -3.25
N ALA A 34 24.74 -15.35 -2.39
CA ALA A 34 25.86 -16.29 -2.26
C ALA A 34 25.49 -17.78 -2.13
N ASP A 35 24.24 -18.19 -2.36
CA ASP A 35 23.84 -19.60 -2.18
C ASP A 35 23.00 -20.17 -3.34
N GLU A 36 23.39 -19.88 -4.58
CA GLU A 36 22.94 -20.67 -5.74
C GLU A 36 24.12 -20.96 -6.67
N LEU A 37 24.97 -21.89 -6.25
CA LEU A 37 25.90 -22.61 -7.12
C LEU A 37 25.92 -24.07 -6.69
N ALA A 38 24.94 -24.82 -7.19
CA ALA A 38 25.00 -26.27 -7.27
C ALA A 38 24.85 -26.69 -8.74
N ILE A 39 26.00 -27.02 -9.30
CA ILE A 39 26.23 -27.66 -10.59
C ILE A 39 25.71 -29.11 -10.51
N LEU A 40 25.00 -29.58 -11.54
CA LEU A 40 25.18 -30.86 -12.26
C LEU A 40 23.87 -31.45 -12.79
N GLY A 41 23.88 -31.87 -14.07
CA GLY A 41 23.25 -33.11 -14.49
C GLY A 41 22.11 -32.98 -15.50
N GLU A 42 22.43 -33.17 -16.78
CA GLU A 42 21.42 -33.46 -17.81
C GLU A 42 20.72 -34.81 -17.55
N THR A 43 19.40 -34.86 -17.73
CA THR A 43 18.69 -36.01 -18.32
C THR A 43 17.31 -35.58 -18.85
N GLY A 44 17.11 -35.73 -20.17
CA GLY A 44 15.89 -36.26 -20.79
C GLY A 44 14.61 -35.40 -20.77
N LEU A 45 14.38 -34.59 -21.80
CA LEU A 45 13.05 -34.08 -22.15
C LEU A 45 12.27 -35.14 -22.95
N GLY A 46 11.27 -35.76 -22.32
CA GLY A 46 10.18 -36.45 -23.01
C GLY A 46 9.04 -35.47 -23.33
N PRO A 47 8.33 -35.59 -24.46
CA PRO A 47 7.28 -34.67 -24.83
C PRO A 47 5.95 -35.19 -24.29
N ASP A 48 5.46 -34.71 -23.14
CA ASP A 48 4.02 -34.85 -22.78
C ASP A 48 3.54 -34.13 -21.49
N GLU A 49 4.14 -32.99 -21.11
CA GLU A 49 3.52 -32.16 -20.05
C GLU A 49 3.41 -30.69 -20.48
N ILE A 50 2.45 -30.44 -21.38
CA ILE A 50 1.76 -29.14 -21.39
C ILE A 50 0.95 -29.10 -20.09
N GLN A 51 1.59 -28.70 -18.99
CA GLN A 51 0.90 -28.42 -17.75
C GLN A 51 0.07 -27.16 -17.96
N MET A 52 -1.20 -27.40 -18.26
CA MET A 52 -2.22 -26.38 -18.44
C MET A 52 -2.11 -25.35 -17.33
N ALA A 53 -1.93 -24.09 -17.76
CA ALA A 53 -1.99 -22.92 -16.92
C ALA A 53 -3.14 -23.08 -15.92
N ALA A 54 -2.80 -23.12 -14.63
CA ALA A 54 -3.76 -23.11 -13.55
C ALA A 54 -4.64 -21.87 -13.73
N LEU A 55 -5.85 -22.10 -14.26
CA LEU A 55 -6.91 -21.12 -14.32
C LEU A 55 -7.12 -20.65 -12.88
N SER A 56 -6.62 -19.44 -12.60
CA SER A 56 -6.77 -18.82 -11.28
C SER A 56 -8.25 -18.83 -10.95
N ARG A 57 -8.62 -19.52 -9.86
CA ARG A 57 -9.98 -19.46 -9.32
C ARG A 57 -10.40 -17.99 -9.27
N PRO A 58 -11.60 -17.60 -9.75
CA PRO A 58 -12.07 -16.24 -9.59
C PRO A 58 -11.97 -15.88 -8.12
N ALA A 59 -11.27 -14.78 -7.81
CA ALA A 59 -11.27 -14.26 -6.45
C ALA A 59 -12.73 -14.11 -6.01
N PRO A 60 -13.10 -14.51 -4.77
CA PRO A 60 -14.44 -14.28 -4.26
C PRO A 60 -14.82 -12.83 -4.48
N LEU A 61 -16.05 -12.60 -4.98
CA LEU A 61 -16.53 -11.23 -5.16
C LEU A 61 -16.44 -10.49 -3.81
N PRO A 62 -15.95 -9.24 -3.80
CA PRO A 62 -15.87 -8.47 -2.58
C PRO A 62 -17.27 -8.34 -1.97
N ARG A 63 -17.36 -8.56 -0.66
CA ARG A 63 -18.62 -8.38 0.04
C ARG A 63 -19.03 -6.90 0.00
N ALA A 64 -20.32 -6.62 -0.15
CA ALA A 64 -20.83 -5.26 -0.33
C ALA A 64 -20.56 -4.34 0.88
N ASP A 65 -20.55 -4.90 2.09
CA ASP A 65 -20.18 -4.22 3.33
C ASP A 65 -18.72 -3.74 3.31
N VAL A 66 -17.79 -4.55 2.79
CA VAL A 66 -16.37 -4.17 2.64
C VAL A 66 -16.21 -3.01 1.67
N LEU A 67 -16.88 -3.07 0.51
CA LEU A 67 -16.83 -1.97 -0.46
C LEU A 67 -17.41 -0.67 0.12
N THR A 68 -18.52 -0.77 0.85
CA THR A 68 -19.14 0.38 1.54
C THR A 68 -18.19 0.95 2.60
N ALA A 69 -17.51 0.10 3.38
CA ALA A 69 -16.55 0.55 4.38
C ALA A 69 -15.31 1.23 3.77
N ILE A 70 -14.83 0.75 2.61
CA ILE A 70 -13.74 1.36 1.85
C ILE A 70 -14.15 2.76 1.38
N GLU A 71 -15.33 2.88 0.75
CA GLU A 71 -15.85 4.16 0.25
C GLU A 71 -16.08 5.15 1.40
N ALA A 72 -16.76 4.72 2.47
CA ALA A 72 -17.01 5.55 3.64
C ALA A 72 -15.70 6.03 4.28
N THR A 73 -14.69 5.17 4.34
CA THR A 73 -13.35 5.54 4.84
C THR A 73 -12.68 6.55 3.94
N ALA A 74 -12.67 6.32 2.62
CA ALA A 74 -12.08 7.24 1.68
C ALA A 74 -12.75 8.63 1.71
N LEU A 75 -14.08 8.69 1.85
CA LEU A 75 -14.82 9.95 1.97
C LEU A 75 -14.42 10.76 3.21
N ARG A 76 -14.02 10.14 4.33
CA ARG A 76 -13.49 10.87 5.50
C ARG A 76 -12.22 11.67 5.17
N TYR A 77 -11.46 11.25 4.16
CA TYR A 77 -10.22 11.91 3.71
C TYR A 77 -10.43 12.80 2.47
N ALA A 78 -11.65 12.94 1.95
CA ALA A 78 -11.94 13.72 0.73
C ALA A 78 -11.55 15.21 0.83
N GLY A 79 -11.53 15.78 2.04
CA GLY A 79 -11.09 17.15 2.30
C GLY A 79 -9.58 17.32 2.52
N HIS A 80 -8.81 16.24 2.55
CA HIS A 80 -7.40 16.25 2.95
C HIS A 80 -6.54 17.05 1.96
N ARG A 81 -5.62 17.89 2.46
CA ARG A 81 -4.78 18.76 1.62
C ARG A 81 -3.87 18.01 0.66
N ALA A 82 -3.53 16.76 0.98
CA ALA A 82 -2.72 15.89 0.13
C ALA A 82 -3.33 15.69 -1.26
N LEU A 83 -4.66 15.60 -1.37
CA LEU A 83 -5.35 15.41 -2.64
C LEU A 83 -5.10 16.59 -3.57
N ARG A 84 -5.25 17.82 -3.06
CA ARG A 84 -4.94 19.05 -3.82
C ARG A 84 -3.47 19.13 -4.21
N ARG A 85 -2.56 18.71 -3.32
CA ARG A 85 -1.12 18.69 -3.59
C ARG A 85 -0.75 17.70 -4.69
N ALA A 86 -1.47 16.58 -4.79
CA ALA A 86 -1.29 15.55 -5.79
C ALA A 86 -2.21 15.71 -7.02
N ASP A 87 -2.91 16.84 -7.13
CA ASP A 87 -3.88 17.14 -8.19
C ASP A 87 -4.97 16.06 -8.38
N LEU A 88 -5.43 15.47 -7.27
CA LEU A 88 -6.49 14.46 -7.26
C LEU A 88 -7.84 15.10 -6.93
N SER A 89 -8.85 14.83 -7.76
CA SER A 89 -10.24 15.06 -7.39
C SER A 89 -10.67 14.06 -6.30
N VAL A 90 -11.81 14.33 -5.66
CA VAL A 90 -12.41 13.37 -4.72
C VAL A 90 -12.66 12.02 -5.39
N ARG A 91 -13.13 12.02 -6.65
CA ARG A 91 -13.38 10.80 -7.42
C ARG A 91 -12.08 10.02 -7.67
N ASP A 92 -10.99 10.70 -8.01
CA ASP A 92 -9.70 10.06 -8.26
C ASP A 92 -9.16 9.42 -6.97
N TRP A 93 -9.33 10.10 -5.84
CA TRP A 93 -8.99 9.56 -4.52
C TRP A 93 -9.79 8.30 -4.15
N LEU A 94 -11.11 8.34 -4.31
CA LEU A 94 -11.97 7.17 -4.05
C LEU A 94 -11.52 5.96 -4.89
N THR A 95 -11.20 6.21 -6.15
CA THR A 95 -10.77 5.18 -7.10
C THR A 95 -9.38 4.64 -6.76
N LEU A 96 -8.42 5.53 -6.50
CA LEU A 96 -7.04 5.17 -6.13
C LEU A 96 -7.00 4.35 -4.85
N TYR A 97 -7.72 4.79 -3.81
CA TYR A 97 -7.74 4.08 -2.54
C TYR A 97 -8.39 2.69 -2.68
N ARG A 98 -9.54 2.59 -3.37
CA ARG A 98 -10.17 1.29 -3.65
C ARG A 98 -9.25 0.37 -4.44
N ALA A 99 -8.57 0.89 -5.46
CA ALA A 99 -7.61 0.14 -6.26
C ALA A 99 -6.43 -0.36 -5.41
N ASN A 100 -5.92 0.46 -4.50
CA ASN A 100 -4.88 0.07 -3.57
C ASN A 100 -5.33 -1.11 -2.68
N ILE A 101 -6.51 -1.02 -2.05
CA ILE A 101 -7.05 -2.09 -1.19
C ILE A 101 -7.25 -3.40 -1.98
N GLU A 102 -7.67 -3.31 -3.24
CA GLU A 102 -7.80 -4.48 -4.10
C GLU A 102 -6.46 -5.18 -4.32
N VAL A 103 -5.41 -4.41 -4.64
CA VAL A 103 -4.07 -4.97 -4.90
C VAL A 103 -3.44 -5.52 -3.62
N GLU A 104 -3.66 -4.87 -2.48
CA GLU A 104 -3.08 -5.27 -1.20
C GLU A 104 -3.66 -6.60 -0.69
N SER A 105 -4.99 -6.76 -0.70
CA SER A 105 -5.62 -7.89 0.00
C SER A 105 -6.61 -8.69 -0.84
N ALA A 106 -6.93 -8.24 -2.06
CA ALA A 106 -8.12 -8.68 -2.80
C ALA A 106 -9.39 -8.61 -1.92
N TYR A 107 -9.49 -7.54 -1.11
CA TYR A 107 -10.59 -7.29 -0.18
C TYR A 107 -10.74 -8.30 0.98
N ARG A 108 -9.68 -9.07 1.29
CA ARG A 108 -9.68 -10.02 2.40
C ARG A 108 -9.28 -9.34 3.71
N GLN A 109 -10.22 -9.34 4.67
CA GLN A 109 -10.05 -8.69 5.98
C GLN A 109 -9.03 -9.39 6.88
N ASP A 110 -8.85 -10.70 6.70
CA ASP A 110 -7.97 -11.58 7.46
C ASP A 110 -6.63 -11.87 6.75
N ALA A 111 -6.33 -11.16 5.67
CA ALA A 111 -5.10 -11.35 4.91
C ALA A 111 -3.86 -11.06 5.77
N VAL A 112 -2.90 -11.99 5.76
CA VAL A 112 -1.58 -11.80 6.33
C VAL A 112 -0.53 -12.21 5.29
N SER A 113 0.38 -11.29 4.94
CA SER A 113 1.48 -11.58 4.01
C SER A 113 2.59 -12.39 4.68
N SER A 114 3.48 -12.97 3.88
CA SER A 114 4.69 -13.65 4.38
C SER A 114 5.64 -12.70 5.14
N ALA A 115 5.60 -11.40 4.82
CA ALA A 115 6.35 -10.37 5.54
C ALA A 115 5.64 -9.91 6.84
N GLY A 116 4.40 -10.36 7.08
CA GLY A 116 3.61 -10.03 8.26
C GLY A 116 2.74 -8.78 8.12
N ALA A 117 2.49 -8.31 6.89
CA ALA A 117 1.53 -7.23 6.63
C ALA A 117 0.09 -7.73 6.84
N ILE A 118 -0.79 -6.93 7.45
CA ILE A 118 -2.08 -7.40 7.98
C ILE A 118 -3.25 -6.63 7.37
N GLY A 119 -4.34 -7.34 7.06
CA GLY A 119 -5.66 -6.81 6.78
C GLY A 119 -5.83 -6.18 5.40
N LEU A 120 -6.91 -5.41 5.24
CA LEU A 120 -7.36 -4.88 3.94
C LEU A 120 -6.30 -4.02 3.22
N GLY A 121 -5.63 -3.15 3.98
CA GLY A 121 -4.57 -2.28 3.48
C GLY A 121 -3.16 -2.81 3.72
N GLN A 122 -3.02 -4.07 4.16
CA GLN A 122 -1.73 -4.74 4.42
C GLN A 122 -0.77 -3.85 5.22
N LEU A 123 -1.22 -3.35 6.38
CA LEU A 123 -0.36 -2.55 7.24
C LEU A 123 0.67 -3.45 7.92
N MET A 124 1.95 -3.06 7.83
CA MET A 124 2.99 -3.64 8.68
C MET A 124 2.71 -3.30 10.16
N PRO A 125 2.99 -4.23 11.11
CA PRO A 125 2.70 -4.00 12.52
C PRO A 125 3.33 -2.72 13.10
N ALA A 126 4.55 -2.38 12.66
CA ALA A 126 5.22 -1.14 13.04
C ALA A 126 4.45 0.10 12.55
N THR A 127 4.05 0.12 11.28
CA THR A 127 3.23 1.20 10.70
C THR A 127 1.90 1.35 11.42
N ALA A 128 1.21 0.25 11.72
CA ALA A 128 -0.06 0.28 12.44
C ALA A 128 0.08 0.87 13.84
N ARG A 129 1.14 0.50 14.57
CA ARG A 129 1.48 1.08 15.88
C ARG A 129 1.73 2.57 15.79
N ASP A 130 2.51 3.01 14.80
CA ASP A 130 2.85 4.43 14.62
C ASP A 130 1.62 5.27 14.23
N LEU A 131 0.63 4.65 13.58
CA LEU A 131 -0.67 5.27 13.25
C LEU A 131 -1.70 5.18 14.40
N GLY A 132 -1.41 4.41 15.44
CA GLY A 132 -2.32 4.19 16.57
C GLY A 132 -3.56 3.36 16.21
N VAL A 133 -3.43 2.38 15.31
CA VAL A 133 -4.54 1.53 14.85
C VAL A 133 -4.25 0.06 15.13
N ASP A 134 -5.29 -0.73 15.44
CA ASP A 134 -5.21 -2.19 15.40
C ASP A 134 -5.37 -2.67 13.95
N PRO A 135 -4.34 -3.25 13.32
CA PRO A 135 -4.45 -3.68 11.93
C PRO A 135 -5.30 -4.95 11.75
N ARG A 136 -5.69 -5.65 12.83
CA ARG A 136 -6.62 -6.79 12.79
C ARG A 136 -8.09 -6.36 12.83
N ASP A 137 -8.38 -5.14 13.28
CA ASP A 137 -9.71 -4.56 13.16
C ASP A 137 -9.87 -3.98 11.74
N PRO A 138 -10.83 -4.47 10.94
CA PRO A 138 -10.94 -4.08 9.53
C PRO A 138 -11.19 -2.57 9.33
N LEU A 139 -11.93 -1.93 10.23
CA LEU A 139 -12.25 -0.49 10.11
C LEU A 139 -11.05 0.37 10.48
N GLN A 140 -10.33 0.01 11.53
CA GLN A 140 -9.07 0.68 11.91
C GLN A 140 -7.97 0.43 10.87
N ASN A 141 -7.91 -0.75 10.27
CA ASN A 141 -6.98 -1.06 9.18
C ASN A 141 -7.26 -0.19 7.93
N LEU A 142 -8.53 -0.04 7.55
CA LEU A 142 -8.93 0.88 6.48
C LEU A 142 -8.56 2.32 6.84
N ASP A 143 -8.89 2.78 8.05
CA ASP A 143 -8.55 4.15 8.46
C ASP A 143 -7.04 4.41 8.44
N GLY A 144 -6.25 3.48 8.98
CA GLY A 144 -4.80 3.55 9.01
C GLY A 144 -4.19 3.53 7.61
N SER A 145 -4.66 2.66 6.71
CA SER A 145 -4.19 2.60 5.32
C SER A 145 -4.54 3.86 4.53
N ALA A 146 -5.76 4.40 4.68
CA ALA A 146 -6.15 5.66 4.06
C ALA A 146 -5.28 6.82 4.56
N ARG A 147 -5.06 6.89 5.88
CA ARG A 147 -4.18 7.89 6.50
C ARG A 147 -2.75 7.78 5.98
N TYR A 148 -2.21 6.56 5.91
CA TYR A 148 -0.85 6.33 5.46
C TYR A 148 -0.68 6.74 3.99
N LEU A 149 -1.60 6.34 3.12
CA LEU A 149 -1.59 6.77 1.71
C LEU A 149 -1.72 8.29 1.56
N ALA A 150 -2.57 8.94 2.37
CA ALA A 150 -2.69 10.40 2.38
C ALA A 150 -1.39 11.10 2.83
N ILE A 151 -0.67 10.56 3.81
CA ILE A 151 0.66 11.06 4.22
C ILE A 151 1.67 10.88 3.07
N MET A 152 1.64 9.75 2.35
CA MET A 152 2.52 9.52 1.20
C MET A 152 2.21 10.50 0.05
N LEU A 153 0.93 10.73 -0.26
CA LEU A 153 0.50 11.74 -1.23
C LEU A 153 0.96 13.14 -0.83
N GLU A 154 0.85 13.49 0.45
CA GLU A 154 1.35 14.77 0.94
C GLU A 154 2.87 14.88 0.81
N THR A 155 3.59 13.81 1.12
CA THR A 155 5.05 13.77 1.10
C THR A 155 5.59 13.93 -0.32
N PHE A 156 5.05 13.16 -1.27
CA PHE A 156 5.63 13.03 -2.61
C PHE A 156 4.89 13.85 -3.67
N GLY A 157 3.63 14.23 -3.45
CA GLY A 157 2.84 15.03 -4.39
C GLY A 157 2.52 14.33 -5.72
N ASP A 158 2.86 13.05 -5.86
CA ASP A 158 2.59 12.24 -7.04
C ASP A 158 1.98 10.89 -6.61
N PRO A 159 0.85 10.47 -7.18
CA PRO A 159 0.19 9.22 -6.81
C PRO A 159 1.05 7.97 -6.98
N ARG A 160 1.90 7.90 -8.02
CA ARG A 160 2.76 6.74 -8.28
C ARG A 160 3.88 6.65 -7.26
N LEU A 161 4.49 7.79 -6.91
CA LEU A 161 5.48 7.87 -5.84
C LEU A 161 4.86 7.57 -4.47
N ALA A 162 3.61 8.00 -4.24
CA ALA A 162 2.90 7.70 -3.01
C ALA A 162 2.63 6.21 -2.85
N LEU A 163 2.19 5.52 -3.90
CA LEU A 163 2.02 4.06 -3.92
C LEU A 163 3.37 3.34 -3.77
N ALA A 164 4.42 3.83 -4.43
CA ALA A 164 5.76 3.27 -4.25
C ALA A 164 6.24 3.38 -2.79
N ALA A 165 6.01 4.52 -2.15
CA ALA A 165 6.35 4.75 -0.75
C ALA A 165 5.45 3.98 0.22
N TYR A 166 4.19 3.75 -0.15
CA TYR A 166 3.27 2.90 0.61
C TYR A 166 3.82 1.47 0.70
N ASN A 167 4.30 0.92 -0.42
CA ASN A 167 4.84 -0.43 -0.52
C ASN A 167 6.29 -0.57 0.00
N ALA A 168 7.21 0.27 -0.48
CA ALA A 168 8.65 0.17 -0.20
C ALA A 168 9.13 1.00 0.99
N GLY A 169 8.26 1.84 1.55
CA GLY A 169 8.61 2.85 2.53
C GLY A 169 9.09 4.17 1.89
N PRO A 170 8.87 5.31 2.57
CA PRO A 170 9.21 6.63 2.04
C PRO A 170 10.72 6.86 1.91
N ASP A 171 11.54 6.20 2.71
CA ASP A 171 12.99 6.38 2.67
C ASP A 171 13.60 5.81 1.39
N ALA A 172 13.08 4.68 0.90
CA ALA A 172 13.48 4.12 -0.40
C ALA A 172 13.16 5.11 -1.53
N VAL A 173 11.95 5.68 -1.56
CA VAL A 173 11.57 6.66 -2.60
C VAL A 173 12.43 7.92 -2.55
N ARG A 174 12.78 8.40 -1.34
CA ARG A 174 13.72 9.53 -1.17
C ARG A 174 15.13 9.19 -1.66
N GLN A 175 15.64 8.01 -1.30
CA GLN A 175 16.98 7.56 -1.67
C GLN A 175 17.14 7.47 -3.19
N TYR A 176 16.14 6.96 -3.88
CA TYR A 176 16.16 6.81 -5.34
C TYR A 176 15.63 8.03 -6.09
N ALA A 177 15.13 9.06 -5.39
CA ALA A 177 14.47 10.22 -5.97
C ALA A 177 13.37 9.83 -6.99
N GLY A 178 12.65 8.75 -6.71
CA GLY A 178 11.72 8.14 -7.66
C GLY A 178 11.23 6.76 -7.17
N ILE A 179 10.56 6.03 -8.06
CA ILE A 179 10.15 4.65 -7.76
C ILE A 179 11.43 3.80 -7.65
N PRO A 180 11.70 3.14 -6.50
CA PRO A 180 12.91 2.35 -6.34
C PRO A 180 12.95 1.19 -7.34
N PRO A 181 14.14 0.71 -7.75
CA PRO A 181 14.31 -0.39 -8.70
C PRO A 181 14.00 -1.76 -8.07
N TYR A 182 13.01 -1.82 -7.17
CA TYR A 182 12.51 -3.04 -6.57
C TYR A 182 11.40 -3.59 -7.46
N ARG A 183 11.59 -4.80 -7.98
CA ARG A 183 10.62 -5.44 -8.89
C ARG A 183 9.23 -5.50 -8.28
N GLU A 184 9.14 -5.80 -6.99
CA GLU A 184 7.88 -5.83 -6.25
C GLU A 184 7.18 -4.47 -6.27
N THR A 185 7.88 -3.40 -5.93
CA THR A 185 7.32 -2.04 -5.87
C THR A 185 6.88 -1.53 -7.24
N GLN A 186 7.70 -1.74 -8.28
CA GLN A 186 7.31 -1.39 -9.65
C GLN A 186 6.06 -2.14 -10.09
N THR A 187 5.99 -3.44 -9.74
CA THR A 187 4.82 -4.28 -10.04
C THR A 187 3.59 -3.81 -9.26
N HIS A 188 3.74 -3.47 -7.98
CA HIS A 188 2.67 -2.95 -7.14
C HIS A 188 2.07 -1.68 -7.75
N VAL A 189 2.90 -0.67 -8.05
CA VAL A 189 2.45 0.58 -8.68
C VAL A 189 1.74 0.31 -10.01
N ALA A 190 2.31 -0.53 -10.87
CA ALA A 190 1.69 -0.88 -12.16
C ALA A 190 0.32 -1.56 -11.99
N ARG A 191 0.19 -2.48 -11.02
CA ARG A 191 -1.07 -3.18 -10.74
C ARG A 191 -2.13 -2.22 -10.21
N VAL A 192 -1.80 -1.34 -9.27
CA VAL A 192 -2.77 -0.37 -8.74
C VAL A 192 -3.26 0.55 -9.86
N MET A 193 -2.36 1.08 -10.68
CA MET A 193 -2.76 1.95 -11.80
C MET A 193 -3.61 1.22 -12.85
N ALA A 194 -3.37 -0.07 -13.11
CA ALA A 194 -4.22 -0.87 -13.98
C ALA A 194 -5.62 -1.06 -13.39
N VAL A 195 -5.73 -1.28 -12.08
CA VAL A 195 -7.02 -1.37 -11.38
C VAL A 195 -7.76 -0.03 -11.39
N VAL A 196 -7.05 1.10 -11.21
CA VAL A 196 -7.64 2.44 -11.34
C VAL A 196 -8.30 2.62 -12.70
N ALA A 197 -7.57 2.36 -13.80
CA ALA A 197 -8.10 2.50 -15.16
C ALA A 197 -9.33 1.60 -15.40
N ARG A 198 -9.31 0.38 -14.86
CA ARG A 198 -10.44 -0.56 -14.94
C ARG A 198 -11.68 -0.02 -14.20
N LEU A 199 -11.49 0.54 -13.00
CA LEU A 199 -12.58 1.08 -12.19
C LEU A 199 -13.18 2.35 -12.81
N GLU A 200 -12.37 3.19 -13.46
CA GLU A 200 -12.85 4.37 -14.18
C GLU A 200 -13.71 4.00 -15.40
N GLY A 201 -13.26 3.00 -16.18
CA GLY A 201 -14.02 2.49 -17.33
C GLY A 201 -15.31 1.78 -16.94
N SER A 202 -15.40 1.22 -15.73
CA SER A 202 -16.63 0.57 -15.23
C SER A 202 -17.68 1.56 -14.73
N ASN A 203 -17.28 2.81 -14.47
CA ASN A 203 -18.15 3.89 -13.99
C ASN A 203 -18.54 4.88 -15.12
N SER A 204 -18.28 4.52 -16.37
CA SER A 204 -18.56 5.33 -17.57
C SER A 204 -19.81 4.86 -18.31
#